data_AF-A0A844DDE5-F1
#
_entry.id   AF-A0A844DDE5-F1
#
_cell.length_a   1.000
_cell.length_b   1.000
_cell.length_c   1.000
_cell.angle_alpha   90.00
_cell.angle_beta   90.00
_cell.angle_gamma   90.00
#
_symmetry.space_group_name_H-M   'P 1'
#
loop_
_entity.id
_entity.type
_entity.pdbx_description
1 polymer ?
#
loop_
_entity_poly.entity_id
_entity_poly.type
_entity_poly.pdbx_seq_one_letter_code
_entity_poly.pdbx_strand_id
1 'polypeptide(L)'
;MHAIAALDLEPIKVKLMHEESGEGWTLERANAVEFEYRRFLQLMKQYPDEQTAPLVDVDTFWHYHILDTMKYHADCDAVFGHYLHHFPYIGLRGEDDEAAHLRVGQRMRELYEATFGEDYVRAATAHSGALPPQMAHSGAMPPQIAHSGALPPQMAPAGVANASAAQAEAAIVAAQQSSFYSLRPRLPLPA
;
A
#
# COMPACT_ATOMS: atom_id res chain seq x y z
N MET A 1 -20.69 -8.72 -1.23
CA MET A 1 -20.01 -8.57 -2.54
C MET A 1 -20.57 -7.41 -3.37
N HIS A 2 -21.89 -7.21 -3.44
CA HIS A 2 -22.49 -6.13 -4.26
C HIS A 2 -21.98 -4.71 -3.96
N ALA A 3 -21.78 -4.33 -2.68
CA ALA A 3 -21.30 -2.99 -2.32
C ALA A 3 -19.89 -2.66 -2.88
N ILE A 4 -18.96 -3.62 -2.81
CA ILE A 4 -17.59 -3.42 -3.33
C ILE A 4 -17.60 -3.27 -4.84
N ALA A 5 -18.42 -4.04 -5.56
CA ALA A 5 -18.54 -3.93 -7.01
C ALA A 5 -19.20 -2.60 -7.46
N ALA A 6 -20.03 -2.00 -6.59
CA ALA A 6 -20.74 -0.75 -6.88
C ALA A 6 -19.90 0.52 -6.61
N LEU A 7 -18.71 0.40 -6.00
CA LEU A 7 -17.84 1.55 -5.79
C LEU A 7 -17.42 2.16 -7.13
N ASP A 8 -17.64 3.47 -7.29
CA ASP A 8 -17.09 4.26 -8.38
C ASP A 8 -15.63 4.61 -8.06
N LEU A 9 -14.67 3.93 -8.69
CA LEU A 9 -13.24 4.14 -8.46
C LEU A 9 -12.56 4.93 -9.58
N GLU A 10 -13.33 5.45 -10.55
CA GLU A 10 -12.76 6.20 -11.68
C GLU A 10 -12.01 7.47 -11.27
N PRO A 11 -12.47 8.28 -10.29
CA PRO A 11 -11.72 9.45 -9.86
C PRO A 11 -10.30 9.10 -9.35
N ILE A 12 -10.15 7.96 -8.67
CA ILE A 12 -8.85 7.49 -8.16
C ILE A 12 -7.94 7.14 -9.33
N LYS A 13 -8.46 6.46 -10.35
CA LYS A 13 -7.71 6.10 -11.56
C LYS A 13 -7.29 7.33 -12.35
N VAL A 14 -8.21 8.28 -12.56
CA VAL A 14 -7.90 9.56 -13.22
C VAL A 14 -6.74 10.25 -12.49
N LYS A 15 -6.76 10.26 -11.15
CA LYS A 15 -5.69 10.85 -10.36
C LYS A 15 -4.37 10.08 -10.50
N LEU A 16 -4.38 8.75 -10.42
CA LEU A 16 -3.19 7.89 -10.60
C LEU A 16 -2.58 8.02 -11.99
N MET A 17 -3.40 8.19 -13.03
CA MET A 17 -2.96 8.35 -14.41
C MET A 17 -2.40 9.74 -14.72
N HIS A 18 -2.72 10.75 -13.90
CA HIS A 18 -2.22 12.11 -14.13
C HIS A 18 -0.70 12.16 -13.96
N GLU A 19 0.01 12.61 -15.00
CA GLU A 19 1.49 12.55 -15.04
C GLU A 19 2.16 13.41 -13.97
N GLU A 20 1.75 14.68 -13.81
CA GLU A 20 2.47 15.61 -12.92
C GLU A 20 2.10 15.49 -11.44
N SER A 21 0.90 15.00 -11.15
CA SER A 21 0.30 15.08 -9.80
C SER A 21 -0.14 13.72 -9.27
N GLY A 22 0.05 12.67 -10.08
CA GLY A 22 -0.21 11.28 -9.75
C GLY A 22 1.02 10.43 -10.04
N GLU A 23 0.80 9.19 -10.47
CA GLU A 23 1.85 8.22 -10.72
C GLU A 23 2.16 8.02 -12.22
N GLY A 24 1.47 8.75 -13.11
CA GLY A 24 1.60 8.60 -14.57
C GLY A 24 1.23 7.20 -15.07
N TRP A 25 0.31 6.50 -14.40
CA TRP A 25 -0.08 5.14 -14.79
C TRP A 25 -0.79 5.11 -16.14
N THR A 26 -0.60 4.01 -16.88
CA THR A 26 -1.45 3.71 -18.04
C THR A 26 -2.84 3.28 -17.57
N LEU A 27 -3.85 3.46 -18.42
CA LEU A 27 -5.20 2.97 -18.15
C LEU A 27 -5.22 1.45 -17.92
N GLU A 28 -4.41 0.69 -18.65
CA GLU A 28 -4.28 -0.76 -18.49
C GLU A 28 -3.79 -1.12 -17.08
N ARG A 29 -2.73 -0.47 -16.59
CA ARG A 29 -2.22 -0.68 -15.23
C ARG A 29 -3.28 -0.27 -14.20
N ALA A 30 -3.90 0.90 -14.36
CA ALA A 30 -4.93 1.38 -13.45
C ALA A 30 -6.12 0.40 -13.35
N ASN A 31 -6.57 -0.17 -14.46
CA ASN A 31 -7.64 -1.17 -14.49
C ASN A 31 -7.21 -2.50 -13.82
N ALA A 32 -5.99 -2.98 -14.10
CA ALA A 32 -5.48 -4.21 -13.51
C ALA A 32 -5.33 -4.08 -11.99
N VAL A 33 -4.84 -2.93 -11.51
CA VAL A 33 -4.67 -2.66 -10.08
C VAL A 33 -6.02 -2.42 -9.41
N GLU A 34 -6.97 -1.74 -10.05
CA GLU A 34 -8.34 -1.59 -9.53
C GLU A 34 -9.00 -2.95 -9.26
N PHE A 35 -8.82 -3.91 -10.17
CA PHE A 35 -9.32 -5.27 -9.99
C PHE A 35 -8.74 -5.93 -8.73
N GLU A 36 -7.43 -5.85 -8.53
CA GLU A 36 -6.77 -6.40 -7.34
C GLU A 36 -7.11 -5.61 -6.06
N TYR A 37 -7.31 -4.30 -6.16
CA TYR A 37 -7.78 -3.47 -5.04
C TYR A 37 -9.19 -3.86 -4.59
N ARG A 38 -10.10 -4.19 -5.51
CA ARG A 38 -11.42 -4.73 -5.15
C ARG A 38 -11.31 -6.09 -4.46
N ARG A 39 -10.38 -6.95 -4.88
CA ARG A 39 -10.09 -8.22 -4.18
C ARG A 39 -9.53 -7.97 -2.76
N PHE A 40 -8.63 -7.00 -2.62
CA PHE A 40 -8.14 -6.56 -1.31
C PHE A 40 -9.28 -6.12 -0.38
N LEU A 41 -10.20 -5.27 -0.85
CA LEU A 41 -11.36 -4.86 -0.05
C LEU A 41 -12.27 -6.04 0.34
N GLN A 42 -12.39 -7.06 -0.52
CA GLN A 42 -13.13 -8.29 -0.19
C GLN A 42 -12.46 -9.06 0.93
N LEU A 43 -11.14 -9.23 0.89
CA LEU A 43 -10.38 -9.88 1.95
C LEU A 43 -10.49 -9.11 3.27
N MET A 44 -10.39 -7.78 3.25
CA MET A 44 -10.52 -6.95 4.46
C MET A 44 -11.91 -7.04 5.07
N LYS A 45 -12.94 -7.25 4.25
CA LYS A 45 -14.31 -7.47 4.72
C LYS A 45 -14.52 -8.88 5.27
N GLN A 46 -13.91 -9.88 4.64
CA GLN A 46 -14.09 -11.29 5.01
C GLN A 46 -13.27 -11.67 6.25
N TYR A 47 -12.13 -11.01 6.45
CA TYR A 47 -11.17 -11.29 7.51
C TYR A 47 -10.82 -10.01 8.30
N PRO A 48 -11.80 -9.41 9.01
CA PRO A 48 -11.63 -8.08 9.62
C PRO A 48 -10.60 -8.03 10.75
N ASP A 49 -10.26 -9.18 11.35
CA ASP A 49 -9.30 -9.28 12.47
C ASP A 49 -7.88 -9.65 12.02
N GLU A 50 -7.68 -9.89 10.71
CA GLU A 50 -6.38 -10.29 10.16
C GLU A 50 -5.48 -9.07 9.90
N GLN A 51 -4.20 -9.22 10.25
CA GLN A 51 -3.18 -8.23 9.90
C GLN A 51 -2.56 -8.60 8.56
N THR A 52 -2.77 -7.75 7.56
CA THR A 52 -2.30 -7.99 6.20
C THR A 52 -1.69 -6.73 5.60
N ALA A 53 -0.78 -6.90 4.64
CA ALA A 53 -0.31 -5.82 3.79
C ALA A 53 -0.50 -6.21 2.32
N PRO A 54 -1.13 -5.35 1.49
CA PRO A 54 -1.26 -5.61 0.06
C PRO A 54 0.07 -5.45 -0.69
N LEU A 55 0.10 -5.80 -1.97
CA LEU A 55 1.22 -5.46 -2.86
C LEU A 55 1.31 -3.94 -3.07
N VAL A 56 2.49 -3.45 -3.46
CA VAL A 56 2.78 -2.01 -3.67
C VAL A 56 1.71 -1.31 -4.45
N ASP A 57 1.39 -1.77 -5.66
CA ASP A 57 0.46 -1.06 -6.53
C ASP A 57 -0.95 -0.98 -5.90
N VAL A 58 -1.36 -2.03 -5.19
CA VAL A 58 -2.65 -2.04 -4.49
C VAL A 58 -2.62 -1.11 -3.27
N ASP A 59 -1.50 -1.04 -2.54
CA ASP A 59 -1.30 -0.08 -1.44
C ASP A 59 -1.30 1.37 -1.95
N THR A 60 -0.60 1.64 -3.05
CA THR A 60 -0.59 2.94 -3.72
C THR A 60 -2.01 3.32 -4.14
N PHE A 61 -2.75 2.43 -4.80
CA PHE A 61 -4.15 2.71 -5.15
C PHE A 61 -4.98 3.05 -3.90
N TRP A 62 -4.77 2.30 -2.81
CA TRP A 62 -5.45 2.55 -1.55
C TRP A 62 -5.11 3.93 -0.97
N HIS A 63 -3.84 4.36 -1.00
CA HIS A 63 -3.44 5.70 -0.57
C HIS A 63 -4.16 6.78 -1.35
N TYR A 64 -4.23 6.66 -2.68
CA TYR A 64 -4.94 7.63 -3.52
C TYR A 64 -6.45 7.63 -3.26
N HIS A 65 -7.03 6.49 -2.89
CA HIS A 65 -8.41 6.46 -2.42
C HIS A 65 -8.56 7.22 -1.09
N ILE A 66 -7.66 7.02 -0.11
CA ILE A 66 -7.68 7.72 1.19
C ILE A 66 -7.56 9.24 1.04
N LEU A 67 -6.79 9.73 0.05
CA LEU A 67 -6.60 11.16 -0.19
C LEU A 67 -7.91 11.91 -0.50
N ASP A 68 -8.88 11.25 -1.14
CA ASP A 68 -10.26 11.76 -1.24
C ASP A 68 -11.04 11.37 0.03
N THR A 69 -10.77 12.11 1.11
CA THR A 69 -11.24 11.78 2.46
C THR A 69 -12.76 11.64 2.59
N MET A 70 -13.54 12.45 1.87
CA MET A 70 -15.01 12.37 1.89
C MET A 70 -15.50 11.11 1.19
N LYS A 71 -14.96 10.83 0.00
CA LYS A 71 -15.29 9.63 -0.75
C LYS A 71 -14.88 8.38 0.00
N TYR A 72 -13.66 8.34 0.50
CA TYR A 72 -13.14 7.18 1.22
C TYR A 72 -13.96 6.87 2.47
N HIS A 73 -14.39 7.90 3.20
CA HIS A 73 -15.29 7.74 4.34
C HIS A 73 -16.63 7.12 3.93
N ALA A 74 -17.27 7.65 2.87
CA ALA A 74 -18.55 7.15 2.38
C ALA A 74 -18.46 5.71 1.84
N ASP A 75 -17.41 5.41 1.07
CA ASP A 75 -17.17 4.08 0.51
C ASP A 75 -16.87 3.07 1.63
N CYS A 76 -16.12 3.46 2.67
CA CYS A 76 -15.88 2.63 3.84
C CYS A 76 -17.17 2.34 4.61
N ASP A 77 -18.03 3.33 4.84
CA ASP A 77 -19.31 3.13 5.50
C ASP A 77 -20.21 2.17 4.69
N ALA A 78 -20.29 2.36 3.37
CA ALA A 78 -21.08 1.49 2.49
C ALA A 78 -20.55 0.04 2.44
N VAL A 79 -19.24 -0.16 2.49
CA VAL A 79 -18.63 -1.50 2.39
C VAL A 79 -18.52 -2.20 3.74
N PHE A 80 -18.04 -1.51 4.76
CA PHE A 80 -17.65 -2.09 6.05
C PHE A 80 -18.58 -1.67 7.20
N GLY A 81 -19.36 -0.59 7.04
CA GLY A 81 -20.13 0.04 8.13
C GLY A 81 -19.24 0.76 9.15
N HIS A 82 -17.96 0.94 8.82
CA HIS A 82 -16.96 1.63 9.64
C HIS A 82 -15.78 2.05 8.76
N TYR A 83 -14.92 2.93 9.27
CA TYR A 83 -13.73 3.37 8.56
C TYR A 83 -12.66 2.27 8.55
N LEU A 84 -12.21 1.84 7.37
CA LEU A 84 -11.08 0.94 7.25
C LEU A 84 -9.79 1.74 7.50
N HIS A 85 -9.13 1.51 8.63
CA HIS A 85 -7.95 2.29 9.00
C HIS A 85 -6.67 1.74 8.35
N HIS A 86 -5.86 2.64 7.79
CA HIS A 86 -4.54 2.32 7.25
C HIS A 86 -3.41 2.70 8.23
N PHE A 87 -2.37 1.87 8.32
CA PHE A 87 -1.16 2.13 9.11
C PHE A 87 0.08 2.07 8.19
N PRO A 88 0.53 3.22 7.66
CA PRO A 88 1.53 3.27 6.57
C PRO A 88 2.97 3.07 7.03
N TYR A 89 3.21 2.82 8.33
CA TYR A 89 4.55 2.87 8.91
C TYR A 89 5.18 1.48 9.14
N ILE A 90 4.47 0.40 8.84
CA ILE A 90 4.97 -0.95 9.05
C ILE A 90 6.21 -1.21 8.18
N GLY A 91 7.26 -1.76 8.78
CA GLY A 91 8.53 -2.04 8.11
C GLY A 91 9.55 -0.91 8.13
N LEU A 92 9.19 0.28 8.64
CA LEU A 92 10.07 1.45 8.62
C LEU A 92 10.84 1.65 9.95
N ARG A 93 10.57 0.83 10.96
CA ARG A 93 10.98 1.06 12.35
C ARG A 93 12.04 0.07 12.84
N GLY A 94 12.94 -0.35 11.96
CA GLY A 94 14.02 -1.31 12.25
C GLY A 94 13.63 -2.76 12.01
N GLU A 95 14.56 -3.67 12.29
CA GLU A 95 14.52 -5.08 11.88
C GLU A 95 13.25 -5.82 12.35
N ASP A 96 12.80 -5.58 13.59
CA ASP A 96 11.59 -6.22 14.13
C ASP A 96 10.31 -5.83 13.35
N ASP A 97 10.24 -4.57 12.91
CA ASP A 97 9.10 -4.03 12.16
C ASP A 97 9.14 -4.48 10.70
N GLU A 98 10.34 -4.60 10.12
CA GLU A 98 10.55 -5.22 8.81
C GLU A 98 10.11 -6.69 8.81
N ALA A 99 10.51 -7.46 9.83
CA ALA A 99 10.05 -8.83 10.00
C ALA A 99 8.53 -8.90 10.19
N ALA A 100 7.91 -7.92 10.85
CA ALA A 100 6.46 -7.81 10.94
C ALA A 100 5.81 -7.55 9.59
N HIS A 101 6.38 -6.66 8.77
CA HIS A 101 5.92 -6.38 7.42
C HIS A 101 5.92 -7.64 6.55
N LEU A 102 7.00 -8.42 6.60
CA LEU A 102 7.09 -9.70 5.88
C LEU A 102 5.98 -10.67 6.30
N ARG A 103 5.71 -10.79 7.60
CA ARG A 103 4.66 -11.68 8.12
C ARG A 103 3.27 -11.28 7.64
N VAL A 104 2.93 -9.99 7.67
CA VAL A 104 1.60 -9.54 7.22
C VAL A 104 1.43 -9.61 5.70
N GLY A 105 2.51 -9.44 4.93
CA GLY A 105 2.50 -9.67 3.48
C GLY A 105 2.33 -11.15 3.13
N GLN A 106 2.99 -12.04 3.88
CA GLN A 106 2.79 -13.49 3.75
C GLN A 106 1.35 -13.88 4.12
N ARG A 107 0.79 -13.30 5.18
CA ARG A 107 -0.59 -13.55 5.58
C ARG A 107 -1.59 -13.12 4.50
N MET A 108 -1.34 -11.98 3.85
CA MET A 108 -2.15 -11.53 2.69
C MET A 108 -2.16 -12.57 1.57
N ARG A 109 -0.98 -13.09 1.20
CA ARG A 109 -0.83 -14.11 0.15
C ARG A 109 -1.68 -15.34 0.46
N GLU A 110 -1.55 -15.87 1.68
CA GLU A 110 -2.29 -17.06 2.11
C GLU A 110 -3.81 -16.86 2.02
N LEU A 111 -4.30 -15.73 2.53
CA LEU A 111 -5.73 -15.41 2.48
C LEU A 111 -6.23 -15.22 1.05
N TYR A 112 -5.44 -14.57 0.21
CA TYR A 112 -5.76 -14.37 -1.20
C TYR A 112 -5.87 -15.70 -1.95
N GLU A 113 -4.83 -16.52 -1.87
CA GLU A 113 -4.76 -17.81 -2.57
C GLU A 113 -5.87 -18.76 -2.07
N ALA A 114 -6.15 -18.77 -0.77
CA ALA A 114 -7.24 -19.56 -0.19
C ALA A 114 -8.64 -19.07 -0.63
N THR A 115 -8.83 -17.76 -0.80
CA THR A 115 -10.13 -17.17 -1.15
C THR A 115 -10.43 -17.26 -2.64
N PHE A 116 -9.44 -17.03 -3.48
CA PHE A 116 -9.62 -16.92 -4.93
C PHE A 116 -9.14 -18.14 -5.72
N GLY A 117 -8.33 -19.02 -5.11
CA GLY A 117 -7.74 -20.17 -5.82
C GLY A 117 -6.76 -19.75 -6.93
N GLU A 118 -6.20 -18.54 -6.84
CA GLU A 118 -5.28 -17.95 -7.80
C GLU A 118 -4.00 -17.49 -7.09
N ASP A 119 -2.86 -17.62 -7.74
CA ASP A 119 -1.57 -17.12 -7.22
C ASP A 119 -1.65 -15.62 -6.94
N TYR A 120 -1.20 -15.20 -5.76
CA TYR A 120 -1.30 -13.79 -5.37
C TYR A 120 -0.43 -12.86 -6.24
N VAL A 121 0.72 -13.37 -6.72
CA VAL A 121 1.59 -12.63 -7.65
C VAL A 121 1.25 -13.06 -9.06
N ARG A 122 0.22 -12.46 -9.65
CA ARG A 122 -0.16 -12.74 -11.06
C ARG A 122 0.84 -12.08 -12.02
N ALA A 123 1.10 -12.71 -13.16
CA ALA A 123 1.98 -12.14 -14.20
C ALA A 123 1.47 -10.77 -14.75
N ALA A 124 0.18 -10.48 -14.66
CA ALA A 124 -0.38 -9.17 -15.06
C ALA A 124 0.02 -8.03 -14.08
N THR A 125 0.21 -8.34 -12.79
CA THR A 125 0.80 -7.41 -11.81
C THR A 125 2.33 -7.34 -11.87
N ALA A 126 2.97 -8.15 -12.71
CA ALA A 126 4.42 -8.13 -12.95
C ALA A 126 4.86 -7.06 -13.97
N HIS A 127 4.13 -5.93 -14.08
CA HIS A 127 4.66 -4.72 -14.74
C HIS A 127 5.69 -3.98 -13.86
N SER A 128 6.17 -4.64 -12.81
CA SER A 128 7.33 -4.23 -12.03
C SER A 128 8.59 -4.75 -12.73
N GLY A 129 9.24 -3.95 -13.58
CA GLY A 129 10.58 -4.34 -14.06
C GLY A 129 11.24 -3.62 -15.25
N ALA A 130 10.58 -2.72 -15.98
CA ALA A 130 11.25 -2.00 -17.08
C ALA A 130 11.71 -0.60 -16.65
N LEU A 131 12.85 -0.52 -15.95
CA LEU A 131 13.62 0.73 -15.91
C LEU A 131 14.21 1.00 -17.31
N PRO A 132 14.20 2.25 -17.83
CA PRO A 132 14.93 2.58 -19.05
C PRO A 132 16.42 2.28 -18.88
N PRO A 133 17.12 1.84 -19.95
CA PRO A 133 18.44 1.24 -19.85
C PRO A 133 19.51 2.32 -19.65
N GLN A 134 19.76 2.71 -18.41
CA GLN A 134 21.02 3.36 -18.01
C GLN A 134 21.14 3.38 -16.48
N MET A 135 21.61 2.28 -15.91
CA MET A 135 22.87 2.21 -15.16
C MET A 135 22.94 0.82 -14.54
N ALA A 136 23.41 -0.14 -15.32
CA ALA A 136 23.78 -1.45 -14.81
C ALA A 136 25.03 -1.28 -13.93
N HIS A 137 24.92 -1.60 -12.64
CA HIS A 137 25.98 -2.32 -11.93
C HIS A 137 25.44 -3.05 -10.69
N SER A 138 25.46 -4.38 -10.84
CA SER A 138 25.88 -5.38 -9.86
C SER A 138 25.07 -5.57 -8.57
N GLY A 139 24.28 -6.66 -8.57
CA GLY A 139 23.83 -7.35 -7.36
C GLY A 139 22.45 -7.95 -7.54
N ALA A 140 22.37 -9.28 -7.61
CA ALA A 140 21.13 -10.04 -7.78
C ALA A 140 20.05 -9.63 -6.75
N MET A 141 18.88 -9.18 -7.23
CA MET A 141 17.75 -8.81 -6.38
C MET A 141 16.63 -9.87 -6.45
N PRO A 142 16.08 -10.34 -5.31
CA PRO A 142 14.81 -11.06 -5.28
C PRO A 142 13.63 -10.11 -5.59
N PRO A 143 12.42 -10.63 -5.89
CA PRO A 143 11.27 -9.80 -6.26
C PRO A 143 10.97 -8.75 -5.19
N GLN A 144 10.92 -7.48 -5.59
CA GLN A 144 10.92 -6.32 -4.71
C GLN A 144 9.64 -6.25 -3.87
N ILE A 145 9.85 -6.18 -2.55
CA ILE A 145 8.86 -5.99 -1.49
C ILE A 145 8.56 -4.51 -1.34
N ALA A 146 7.37 -4.20 -0.83
CA ALA A 146 6.83 -2.85 -0.81
C ALA A 146 7.71 -1.81 -0.11
N HIS A 147 8.09 -0.79 -0.86
CA HIS A 147 8.64 0.44 -0.31
C HIS A 147 7.49 1.39 0.03
N SER A 148 7.00 1.32 1.27
CA SER A 148 6.25 2.40 1.86
C SER A 148 7.21 3.57 2.15
N GLY A 149 7.44 4.44 1.16
CA GLY A 149 7.97 5.79 1.43
C GLY A 149 9.32 6.22 0.84
N ALA A 150 9.71 5.79 -0.37
CA ALA A 150 10.83 6.41 -1.07
C ALA A 150 10.47 6.83 -2.50
N LEU A 151 10.29 8.13 -2.72
CA LEU A 151 10.18 8.73 -4.05
C LEU A 151 11.56 8.70 -4.75
N PRO A 152 11.63 8.44 -6.07
CA PRO A 152 12.85 8.65 -6.84
C PRO A 152 13.16 10.15 -6.95
N PRO A 153 14.44 10.56 -6.99
CA PRO A 153 14.82 11.97 -6.87
C PRO A 153 14.75 12.65 -8.24
N GLN A 154 13.62 13.23 -8.65
CA GLN A 154 13.62 14.26 -9.70
C GLN A 154 12.66 15.43 -9.41
N MET A 155 13.29 16.58 -9.15
CA MET A 155 12.87 17.96 -9.36
C MET A 155 11.65 18.52 -8.61
N ALA A 156 11.94 19.05 -7.42
CA ALA A 156 11.11 20.09 -6.79
C ALA A 156 11.30 21.45 -7.50
N PRO A 157 10.25 22.28 -7.52
CA PRO A 157 10.47 23.64 -7.06
C PRO A 157 9.31 24.10 -6.15
N ALA A 158 9.58 24.16 -4.84
CA ALA A 158 9.17 25.24 -3.95
C ALA A 158 9.55 24.86 -2.50
N GLY A 159 10.76 25.26 -2.12
CA GLY A 159 11.14 25.60 -0.75
C GLY A 159 10.79 24.62 0.38
N VAL A 160 11.58 23.57 0.56
CA VAL A 160 11.98 23.12 1.90
C VAL A 160 13.37 22.49 1.80
N ALA A 161 14.27 22.87 2.71
CA ALA A 161 15.63 22.39 2.76
C ALA A 161 15.69 20.85 2.87
N ASN A 162 16.63 20.26 2.12
CA ASN A 162 16.98 18.85 2.17
C ASN A 162 17.24 18.41 3.61
N ALA A 163 16.26 17.75 4.21
CA ALA A 163 16.50 17.04 5.45
C ALA A 163 17.35 15.80 5.13
N SER A 164 18.52 15.67 5.74
CA SER A 164 19.42 14.53 5.48
C SER A 164 18.81 13.24 6.00
N ALA A 165 19.23 12.07 5.50
CA ALA A 165 18.76 10.76 5.95
C ALA A 165 18.82 10.58 7.49
N ALA A 166 19.77 11.23 8.17
CA ALA A 166 19.88 11.24 9.62
C ALA A 166 18.69 11.94 10.32
N GLN A 167 18.09 12.95 9.69
CA GLN A 167 16.89 13.63 10.22
C GLN A 167 15.63 12.78 10.00
N ALA A 168 15.56 12.00 8.92
CA ALA A 168 14.49 11.02 8.71
C ALA A 168 14.57 9.89 9.75
N GLU A 169 15.77 9.35 10.00
CA GLU A 169 16.00 8.32 11.01
C GLU A 169 15.66 8.82 12.43
N ALA A 170 16.09 10.04 12.78
CA ALA A 170 15.72 10.65 14.06
C ALA A 170 14.20 10.90 14.20
N ALA A 171 13.53 11.29 13.11
CA ALA A 171 12.07 11.46 13.09
C ALA A 171 11.32 10.13 13.23
N ILE A 172 11.82 9.04 12.63
CA ILE A 172 11.29 7.69 12.78
C ILE A 172 11.42 7.21 14.22
N VAL A 173 12.59 7.39 14.85
CA VAL A 173 12.82 7.03 16.26
C VAL A 173 11.93 7.84 17.20
N ALA A 174 11.71 9.13 16.91
CA ALA A 174 10.76 9.94 17.68
C ALA A 174 9.30 9.48 17.48
N ALA A 175 8.91 9.10 16.26
CA ALA A 175 7.57 8.57 15.98
C ALA A 175 7.30 7.22 16.67
N GLN A 176 8.33 6.38 16.83
CA GLN A 176 8.26 5.13 17.61
C GLN A 176 7.92 5.37 19.10
N GLN A 177 8.24 6.54 19.64
CA GLN A 177 8.00 6.91 21.04
C GLN A 177 6.62 7.57 21.26
N SER A 178 5.90 7.93 20.18
CA SER A 178 4.57 8.54 20.28
C SER A 178 3.55 7.56 20.86
N SER A 179 2.92 7.94 21.98
CA SER A 179 1.94 7.12 22.69
C SER A 179 0.72 6.77 21.84
N PHE A 180 0.39 7.59 20.83
CA PHE A 180 -0.72 7.30 19.92
C PHE A 180 -0.51 6.01 19.12
N TYR A 181 0.75 5.68 18.77
CA TYR A 181 1.10 4.51 17.98
C TYR A 181 1.53 3.29 18.81
N SER A 182 1.96 3.48 20.05
CA SER A 182 2.28 2.38 20.98
C SER A 182 1.07 1.89 21.81
N LEU A 183 -0.02 2.66 21.87
CA LEU A 183 -1.23 2.34 22.63
C LEU A 183 -2.40 1.79 21.79
N ARG A 184 -2.24 1.57 20.48
CA ARG A 184 -3.23 0.75 19.77
C ARG A 184 -3.19 -0.64 20.41
N PRO A 185 -4.34 -1.23 20.83
CA PRO A 185 -4.33 -2.58 21.35
C PRO A 185 -3.65 -3.48 20.32
N ARG A 186 -2.56 -4.15 20.70
CA ARG A 186 -2.16 -5.35 19.97
C ARG A 186 -3.41 -6.23 20.00
N LEU A 187 -4.07 -6.42 18.86
CA LEU A 187 -5.19 -7.34 18.79
C LEU A 187 -4.68 -8.68 19.38
N PRO A 188 -5.41 -9.26 20.35
CA PRO A 188 -4.93 -10.44 21.04
C PRO A 188 -4.63 -11.53 20.01
N LEU A 189 -3.49 -12.22 20.19
CA LEU A 189 -3.17 -13.38 19.37
C LEU A 189 -4.33 -14.38 19.48
N PRO A 190 -4.79 -14.98 18.37
CA PRO A 190 -5.84 -15.98 18.41
C PRO A 190 -5.42 -17.14 19.34
N ALA A 191 -6.38 -17.59 20.15
CA ALA A 191 -6.22 -18.68 21.11
C ALA A 191 -6.04 -20.04 20.42
#